data_AF-A0A974A210-F1
#
_entry.id   AF-A0A974A210-F1
#
_cell.length_a   1.000
_cell.length_b   1.000
_cell.length_c   1.000
_cell.angle_alpha   90.00
_cell.angle_beta   90.00
_cell.angle_gamma   90.00
#
_symmetry.space_group_name_H-M   'P 1'
#
loop_
_entity.id
_entity.type
_entity.pdbx_description
1 polymer ?
#
loop_
_entity_poly.entity_id
_entity_poly.type
_entity_poly.pdbx_seq_one_letter_code
_entity_poly.pdbx_strand_id
1 'polypeptide(L)'
;MTYRGGAILVGAMVLGVFGPQAASAQSAFRNYRCADGTQFVAGFFTGDTRAHLQLDGKAVTLTKRLSLTGTRYKGGGVTLEISRSGLARLRHAKRPATACELA
;
A
#
# COMPACT_ATOMS: atom_id res chain seq x y z
N MET A 1 24.09 -69.86 0.68
CA MET A 1 24.15 -69.17 1.99
C MET A 1 23.65 -67.76 1.80
N THR A 2 22.40 -67.51 2.21
CA THR A 2 21.74 -66.21 2.13
C THR A 2 21.81 -65.55 3.51
N TYR A 3 22.56 -64.45 3.63
CA TYR A 3 22.38 -63.51 4.72
C TYR A 3 22.24 -62.11 4.15
N ARG A 4 20.99 -61.63 4.18
CA ARG A 4 20.57 -60.33 3.69
C ARG A 4 21.16 -59.24 4.59
N GLY A 5 22.20 -58.57 4.12
CA GLY A 5 22.72 -57.35 4.73
C GLY A 5 21.78 -56.18 4.43
N GLY A 6 20.67 -56.09 5.17
CA GLY A 6 19.80 -54.91 5.16
C GLY A 6 20.35 -53.85 6.09
N ALA A 7 21.21 -52.97 5.60
CA ALA A 7 21.61 -51.77 6.34
C ALA A 7 20.44 -50.79 6.34
N ILE A 8 19.79 -50.67 7.51
CA ILE A 8 18.76 -49.68 7.82
C ILE A 8 19.42 -48.30 7.77
N LEU A 9 19.09 -47.51 6.75
CA LEU A 9 19.35 -46.07 6.73
C LEU A 9 18.01 -45.35 6.84
N VAL A 10 17.50 -45.23 8.08
CA VAL A 10 16.38 -44.34 8.39
C VAL A 10 16.92 -43.21 9.23
N GLY A 11 17.50 -42.23 8.55
CA GLY A 11 17.77 -40.88 9.09
C GLY A 11 16.85 -39.91 8.36
N ALA A 12 15.59 -39.84 8.77
CA ALA A 12 14.62 -38.89 8.23
C ALA A 12 14.98 -37.47 8.73
N MET A 13 15.82 -36.77 7.98
CA MET A 13 16.08 -35.35 8.21
C MET A 13 14.98 -34.52 7.56
N VAL A 14 13.83 -34.41 8.24
CA VAL A 14 12.80 -33.43 7.88
C VAL A 14 13.21 -32.09 8.50
N LEU A 15 14.14 -31.39 7.85
CA LEU A 15 14.37 -29.98 8.14
C LEU A 15 13.18 -29.20 7.57
N GLY A 16 12.32 -28.73 8.48
CA GLY A 16 11.14 -27.94 8.18
C GLY A 16 11.47 -26.79 7.23
N VAL A 17 10.80 -26.80 6.08
CA VAL A 17 10.72 -25.67 5.15
C VAL A 17 9.86 -24.59 5.82
N PHE A 18 10.43 -23.90 6.80
CA PHE A 18 9.96 -22.57 7.19
C PHE A 18 10.72 -21.57 6.35
N GLY A 19 10.43 -21.56 5.04
CA GLY A 19 10.81 -20.44 4.19
C GLY A 19 10.13 -19.18 4.74
N PRO A 20 10.78 -18.00 4.67
CA PRO A 20 10.15 -16.76 5.10
C PRO A 20 8.84 -16.60 4.33
N GLN A 21 7.73 -16.62 5.05
CA GLN A 21 6.44 -16.25 4.48
C GLN A 21 6.58 -14.79 4.09
N ALA A 22 6.83 -14.53 2.81
CA ALA A 22 6.72 -13.20 2.27
C ALA A 22 5.27 -12.77 2.48
N ALA A 23 5.00 -12.07 3.58
CA ALA A 23 3.79 -11.33 3.76
C ALA A 23 3.80 -10.31 2.62
N SER A 24 3.11 -10.64 1.53
CA SER A 24 2.93 -9.76 0.39
C SER A 24 1.98 -8.64 0.81
N ALA A 25 2.51 -7.69 1.59
CA ALA A 25 1.91 -6.39 1.70
C ALA A 25 2.06 -5.74 0.32
N GLN A 26 1.14 -6.06 -0.60
CA GLN A 26 1.11 -5.46 -1.92
C GLN A 26 0.83 -3.98 -1.73
N SER A 27 1.88 -3.19 -1.93
CA SER A 27 1.84 -1.74 -1.86
C SER A 27 1.55 -1.20 -3.26
N ALA A 28 0.35 -0.68 -3.46
CA ALA A 28 -0.01 0.04 -4.67
C ALA A 28 0.40 1.51 -4.51
N PHE A 29 1.56 1.87 -5.06
CA PHE A 29 1.99 3.26 -5.16
C PHE A 29 1.45 3.88 -6.44
N ARG A 30 0.90 5.09 -6.33
CA ARG A 30 0.31 5.86 -7.41
C ARG A 30 0.88 7.26 -7.38
N ASN A 31 1.46 7.71 -8.48
CA ASN A 31 1.92 9.08 -8.62
C ASN A 31 0.77 9.95 -9.14
N TYR A 32 0.60 11.12 -8.55
CA TYR A 32 -0.44 12.06 -8.92
C TYR A 32 0.16 13.41 -9.23
N ARG A 33 -0.37 14.05 -10.27
CA ARG A 33 -0.06 15.43 -10.63
C ARG A 33 -1.32 16.26 -10.59
N CYS A 34 -1.27 17.36 -9.86
CA CYS A 34 -2.37 18.30 -9.71
C CYS A 34 -2.27 19.45 -10.72
N ALA A 35 -3.40 20.06 -11.03
CA ALA A 35 -3.49 21.19 -11.96
C ALA A 35 -2.71 22.44 -11.49
N ASP A 36 -2.39 22.53 -10.19
CA ASP A 36 -1.56 23.60 -9.61
C ASP A 36 -0.05 23.30 -9.71
N GLY A 37 0.34 22.22 -10.38
CA GLY A 37 1.72 21.77 -10.52
C GLY A 37 2.22 20.91 -9.36
N THR A 38 1.43 20.74 -8.29
CA THR A 38 1.79 19.90 -7.15
C THR A 38 1.87 18.43 -7.57
N GLN A 39 2.91 17.74 -7.12
CA GLN A 39 3.09 16.30 -7.36
C GLN A 39 3.17 15.57 -6.03
N PHE A 40 2.53 14.41 -5.95
CA PHE A 40 2.60 13.58 -4.75
C PHE A 40 2.47 12.10 -5.09
N VAL A 41 3.05 11.26 -4.24
CA VAL A 41 2.92 9.81 -4.35
C VAL A 41 2.00 9.31 -3.25
N ALA A 42 0.98 8.53 -3.61
CA ALA A 42 0.07 7.86 -2.70
C ALA A 42 0.34 6.35 -2.67
N GLY A 43 0.72 5.84 -1.51
CA GLY A 43 0.82 4.41 -1.21
C GLY A 43 -0.45 3.90 -0.55
N PHE A 44 -1.06 2.88 -1.15
CA PHE A 44 -2.14 2.09 -0.56
C PHE A 44 -1.61 0.69 -0.28
N PHE A 45 -1.76 0.21 0.96
CA PHE A 45 -1.25 -1.10 1.36
C PHE A 45 -2.41 -2.07 1.57
N THR A 46 -2.28 -3.30 1.07
CA THR A 46 -3.27 -4.35 1.34
C THR A 46 -3.36 -4.62 2.85
N GLY A 47 -4.56 -4.45 3.41
CA GLY A 47 -4.82 -4.59 4.85
C GLY A 47 -4.75 -3.27 5.63
N ASP A 48 -4.27 -2.18 5.03
CA ASP A 48 -4.37 -0.85 5.62
C ASP A 48 -5.50 -0.05 4.93
N THR A 49 -6.33 0.61 5.73
CA THR A 49 -7.35 1.52 5.21
C THR A 49 -6.81 2.94 5.07
N ARG A 50 -5.61 3.22 5.57
CA ARG A 50 -4.93 4.50 5.47
C ARG A 50 -4.26 4.65 4.11
N ALA A 51 -4.14 5.90 3.67
CA ALA A 51 -3.37 6.26 2.50
C ALA A 51 -2.10 6.98 2.97
N HIS A 52 -0.94 6.52 2.54
CA HIS A 52 0.32 7.15 2.86
C HIS A 52 0.70 8.07 1.71
N LEU A 53 0.66 9.38 1.95
CA LEU A 53 1.04 10.38 0.97
C LEU A 53 2.45 10.88 1.23
N GLN A 54 3.24 11.04 0.17
CA GLN A 54 4.46 11.81 0.21
C GLN A 54 4.26 13.07 -0.64
N LEU A 55 4.18 14.22 0.04
CA LEU A 55 3.93 15.54 -0.56
C LEU A 55 5.13 16.43 -0.25
N ASP A 56 5.80 16.98 -1.26
CA ASP A 56 6.95 17.90 -1.10
C ASP A 56 8.06 17.34 -0.16
N GLY A 57 8.30 16.02 -0.20
CA GLY A 57 9.24 15.33 0.69
C GLY A 57 8.71 15.03 2.10
N LYS A 58 7.53 15.52 2.46
CA LYS A 58 6.87 15.22 3.73
C LYS A 58 5.97 13.99 3.61
N ALA A 59 6.23 12.98 4.43
CA ALA A 59 5.34 11.84 4.59
C ALA A 59 4.15 12.23 5.48
N VAL A 60 2.94 12.09 4.94
CA VAL A 60 1.67 12.36 5.62
C VAL A 60 0.80 11.12 5.53
N THR A 61 0.43 10.58 6.69
CA THR A 61 -0.52 9.47 6.73
C THR A 61 -1.94 10.03 6.80
N LEU A 62 -2.77 9.66 5.83
CA LEU A 62 -4.17 10.02 5.78
C LEU A 62 -5.03 8.86 6.25
N THR A 63 -6.01 9.17 7.10
CA THR A 63 -7.01 8.20 7.53
C THR A 63 -8.22 8.26 6.60
N LYS A 64 -8.71 7.09 6.17
CA LYS A 64 -9.95 6.99 5.39
C LYS A 64 -11.14 7.49 6.20
N ARG A 65 -11.97 8.27 5.54
CA ARG A 65 -13.22 8.85 6.01
C ARG A 65 -14.31 8.49 5.00
N LEU A 66 -15.49 8.22 5.51
CA LEU A 66 -16.66 7.98 4.69
C LEU A 66 -17.01 9.25 3.92
N SER A 67 -17.31 9.09 2.63
CA SER A 67 -17.83 10.13 1.76
C SER A 67 -18.93 9.54 0.89
N LEU A 68 -19.93 10.35 0.55
CA LEU A 68 -21.04 9.95 -0.31
C LEU A 68 -20.59 9.79 -1.77
N THR A 69 -19.65 10.60 -2.21
CA THR A 69 -19.18 10.72 -3.60
C THR A 69 -17.99 9.83 -3.95
N GLY A 70 -17.43 9.09 -2.97
CA GLY A 70 -16.22 8.31 -3.15
C GLY A 70 -15.53 8.00 -1.83
N THR A 71 -14.20 7.94 -1.86
CA THR A 71 -13.38 7.77 -0.65
C THR A 71 -12.68 9.08 -0.32
N ARG A 72 -12.88 9.58 0.91
CA ARG A 72 -12.17 10.75 1.41
C ARG A 72 -11.10 10.29 2.39
N TYR A 73 -9.94 10.91 2.35
CA TYR A 73 -8.81 10.64 3.22
C TYR A 73 -8.39 11.96 3.87
N LYS A 74 -8.19 11.98 5.19
CA LYS A 74 -7.80 13.18 5.94
C LYS A 74 -6.66 12.88 6.90
N GLY A 75 -5.68 13.78 6.98
CA GLY A 75 -4.55 13.68 7.90
C GLY A 75 -3.52 14.78 7.68
N GLY A 76 -2.84 15.19 8.75
CA GLY A 76 -1.71 16.15 8.66
C GLY A 76 -2.03 17.50 7.98
N GLY A 77 -3.28 17.97 8.03
CA GLY A 77 -3.71 19.20 7.35
C GLY A 77 -4.01 19.05 5.85
N VAL A 78 -4.00 17.80 5.35
CA VAL A 78 -4.27 17.45 3.96
C VAL A 78 -5.57 16.65 3.87
N THR A 79 -6.35 16.92 2.84
CA THR A 79 -7.52 16.10 2.48
C THR A 79 -7.37 15.63 1.05
N LEU A 80 -7.36 14.32 0.84
CA LEU A 80 -7.41 13.70 -0.48
C LEU A 80 -8.78 13.08 -0.67
N GLU A 81 -9.48 13.42 -1.74
CA GLU A 81 -10.75 12.82 -2.10
C GLU A 81 -10.62 12.12 -3.45
N ILE A 82 -11.00 10.85 -3.50
CA ILE A 82 -10.98 10.05 -4.70
C ILE A 82 -12.42 9.67 -5.03
N SER A 83 -12.95 10.20 -6.13
CA SER A 83 -14.29 9.85 -6.60
C SER A 83 -14.33 8.41 -7.10
N ARG A 84 -15.53 7.85 -7.22
CA ARG A 84 -15.71 6.53 -7.85
C ARG A 84 -15.27 6.52 -9.32
N SER A 85 -15.28 7.68 -9.99
CA SER A 85 -14.79 7.83 -11.36
C SER A 85 -13.26 7.90 -11.47
N GLY A 86 -12.53 7.86 -10.36
CA GLY A 86 -11.07 7.92 -10.33
C GLY A 86 -10.48 9.33 -10.31
N LEU A 87 -11.32 10.38 -10.28
CA LEU A 87 -10.84 11.76 -10.12
C LEU A 87 -10.32 11.95 -8.69
N ALA A 88 -9.06 12.38 -8.57
CA ALA A 88 -8.47 12.74 -7.29
C ALA A 88 -8.59 14.26 -7.10
N ARG A 89 -8.90 14.68 -5.88
CA ARG A 89 -8.90 16.10 -5.46
C ARG A 89 -8.08 16.24 -4.20
N LEU A 90 -7.09 17.12 -4.24
CA LEU A 90 -6.22 17.39 -3.10
C LEU A 90 -6.54 18.77 -2.51
N ARG A 91 -6.64 18.83 -1.17
CA ARG A 91 -6.67 20.09 -0.41
C ARG A 91 -5.50 20.10 0.54
N HIS A 92 -4.62 21.09 0.40
CA HIS A 92 -3.44 21.25 1.25
C HIS A 92 -3.55 22.50 2.13
N ALA A 93 -3.60 22.32 3.46
CA ALA A 93 -3.26 23.33 4.47
C ALA A 93 -3.74 24.78 4.24
N LYS A 94 -5.01 24.97 3.81
CA LYS A 94 -5.73 26.23 3.48
C LYS A 94 -5.81 26.61 2.00
N ARG A 95 -5.15 25.89 1.10
CA ARG A 95 -5.34 26.06 -0.35
C ARG A 95 -6.71 25.51 -0.81
N PRO A 96 -7.29 26.06 -1.89
CA PRO A 96 -8.47 25.50 -2.51
C PRO A 96 -8.24 24.05 -2.97
N ALA A 97 -9.33 23.32 -3.24
CA ALA A 97 -9.24 21.95 -3.72
C ALA A 97 -8.78 21.93 -5.18
N THR A 98 -7.63 21.30 -5.42
CA THR A 98 -7.07 21.14 -6.77
C THR A 98 -7.47 19.77 -7.32
N ALA A 99 -7.82 19.72 -8.60
CA ALA A 99 -7.98 18.46 -9.32
C ALA A 99 -6.60 17.84 -9.58
N CYS A 100 -6.49 16.54 -9.37
CA CYS A 100 -5.28 15.77 -9.56
C CYS A 100 -5.58 14.52 -10.38
N GLU A 101 -4.64 14.20 -11.25
CA GLU A 101 -4.72 13.09 -12.18
C GLU A 101 -3.55 12.15 -11.93
N LEU A 102 -3.73 10.89 -12.32
CA LEU A 102 -2.65 9.91 -12.26
C LEU A 102 -1.61 10.32 -13.31
N ALA A 103 -0.36 10.51 -12.88
CA ALA A 103 0.74 10.90 -13.74
C ALA A 103 1.42 9.68 -14.39
#